data_AF-A0A7K1JL36-F1
#
_entry.id   AF-A0A7K1JL36-F1
#
_cell.length_a   1.000
_cell.length_b   1.000
_cell.length_c   1.000
_cell.angle_alpha   90.00
_cell.angle_beta   90.00
_cell.angle_gamma   90.00
#
_symmetry.space_group_name_H-M   'P 1'
#
loop_
_entity.id
_entity.type
_entity.pdbx_description
1 polymer ?
#
loop_
_entity_poly.entity_id
_entity_poly.type
_entity_poly.pdbx_seq_one_letter_code
_entity_poly.pdbx_strand_id
1 'polypeptide(L)'
;MSKLLVVCCDGTWNTPDELRGGRLTPTNVTKTALAVAPTDLGGREQRVFYHRGVGTSPGEHLVGGMFGYGLGRDVQETYRFLVQNFQPGDELFFFGFSRGAYTARSTVGFVRNAGILRPENADRLDDAYDLYRDRSNATCPRAIESTLFRRSYSYETRIRFIGVWDTVGAYGIPVTGVPFAKLFNKRLQFHDTALSSYVDAAFQALAIDEQRGPFRPTLWSQQDDPPAHQQVEQVWFSGVHSNIGGGYPDHELSDIPLLWMVNRARSCGLAFSPDAFPHGSSGSAPLPDDATMPESTSVHPNPLGLLENSRTGFYRLIAPFRRPIGLNDPRHEYASSTAVERHDQVPDYAPPRLVAYLRGNHQVMPVD
;
A
#
# COMPACT_ATOMS: atom_id res chain seq x y z
N MET A 1 3.41 19.36 21.47
CA MET A 1 4.54 19.18 20.53
C MET A 1 4.01 18.43 19.33
N SER A 2 4.45 18.79 18.11
CA SER A 2 4.06 18.07 16.89
C SER A 2 4.59 16.64 16.91
N LYS A 3 3.82 15.70 16.36
CA LYS A 3 4.16 14.28 16.24
C LYS A 3 4.02 13.77 14.81
N LEU A 4 4.55 12.58 14.54
CA LEU A 4 4.32 11.86 13.30
C LEU A 4 3.22 10.82 13.56
N LEU A 5 2.15 10.87 12.78
CA LEU A 5 1.14 9.81 12.78
C LEU A 5 1.45 8.84 11.64
N VAL A 6 1.70 7.58 12.00
CA VAL A 6 2.09 6.53 11.06
C VAL A 6 0.94 5.53 10.94
N VAL A 7 0.25 5.58 9.81
CA VAL A 7 -0.92 4.76 9.52
C VAL A 7 -0.52 3.59 8.64
N CYS A 8 -0.60 2.38 9.18
CA CYS A 8 -0.24 1.13 8.51
C CYS A 8 -1.50 0.31 8.24
N CYS A 9 -1.93 0.22 6.98
CA CYS A 9 -3.12 -0.54 6.56
C CYS A 9 -2.69 -1.84 5.86
N ASP A 10 -2.90 -2.99 6.49
CA ASP A 10 -2.51 -4.27 5.88
C ASP A 10 -3.59 -4.80 4.91
N GLY A 11 -3.21 -5.80 4.10
CA GLY A 11 -3.98 -6.46 3.05
C GLY A 11 -5.24 -7.16 3.57
N THR A 12 -5.47 -8.43 3.30
CA THR A 12 -6.66 -9.12 3.81
C THR A 12 -6.28 -10.55 4.07
N TRP A 13 -6.80 -11.11 5.15
CA TRP A 13 -6.42 -12.41 5.69
C TRP A 13 -5.03 -12.45 6.32
N ASN A 14 -4.29 -11.34 6.27
CA ASN A 14 -2.99 -11.23 6.90
C ASN A 14 -3.15 -10.70 8.31
N THR A 15 -2.56 -11.43 9.27
CA THR A 15 -2.36 -10.96 10.64
C THR A 15 -0.86 -10.92 10.93
N PRO A 16 -0.39 -10.04 11.82
CA PRO A 16 1.01 -10.03 12.27
C PRO A 16 1.50 -11.41 12.73
N ASP A 17 0.59 -12.21 13.28
CA ASP A 17 0.85 -13.53 13.85
C ASP A 17 0.44 -14.67 12.89
N GLU A 18 0.27 -14.41 11.58
CA GLU A 18 -0.13 -15.45 10.62
C GLU A 18 0.98 -16.49 10.46
N LEU A 19 0.65 -17.73 10.83
CA LEU A 19 1.51 -18.90 10.67
C LEU A 19 1.16 -19.68 9.41
N ARG A 20 2.13 -19.90 8.53
CA ARG A 20 2.02 -20.83 7.39
C ARG A 20 3.06 -21.92 7.53
N GLY A 21 2.60 -23.16 7.67
CA GLY A 21 3.50 -24.30 7.94
C GLY A 21 4.31 -24.12 9.22
N GLY A 22 3.73 -23.48 10.25
CA GLY A 22 4.40 -23.22 11.54
C GLY A 22 5.43 -22.08 11.51
N ARG A 23 5.49 -21.27 10.44
CA ARG A 23 6.39 -20.11 10.34
C ARG A 23 5.59 -18.81 10.24
N LEU A 24 6.03 -17.78 10.96
CA LEU A 24 5.45 -16.44 10.84
C LEU A 24 5.65 -15.90 9.43
N THR A 25 4.61 -15.28 8.88
CA THR A 25 4.61 -14.73 7.53
C THR A 25 4.14 -13.27 7.54
N PRO A 26 4.88 -12.37 8.22
CA PRO A 26 4.49 -10.98 8.31
C PRO A 26 4.52 -10.31 6.94
N THR A 27 3.59 -9.38 6.72
CA THR A 27 3.62 -8.51 5.55
C THR A 27 4.65 -7.40 5.74
N ASN A 28 5.00 -6.73 4.66
CA ASN A 28 5.85 -5.56 4.70
C ASN A 28 5.22 -4.41 5.50
N VAL A 29 3.87 -4.34 5.55
CA VAL A 29 3.15 -3.38 6.41
C VAL A 29 3.38 -3.73 7.88
N THR A 30 3.26 -5.01 8.26
CA THR A 30 3.57 -5.48 9.63
C THR A 30 5.02 -5.18 9.98
N LYS A 31 5.98 -5.62 9.15
CA LYS A 31 7.41 -5.39 9.39
C LYS A 31 7.71 -3.90 9.59
N THR A 32 7.12 -3.04 8.76
CA THR A 32 7.23 -1.57 8.89
C THR A 32 6.66 -1.07 10.21
N ALA A 33 5.43 -1.45 10.56
CA ALA A 33 4.76 -0.99 11.79
C ALA A 33 5.51 -1.39 13.06
N LEU A 34 6.06 -2.61 13.10
CA LEU A 34 6.87 -3.11 14.21
C LEU A 34 8.23 -2.42 14.31
N ALA A 35 8.77 -1.95 13.19
CA ALA A 35 10.10 -1.37 13.09
C ALA A 35 10.15 0.15 13.35
N VAL A 36 9.02 0.87 13.36
CA VAL A 36 9.01 2.32 13.60
C VAL A 36 9.45 2.61 15.05
N ALA A 37 10.43 3.51 15.21
CA ALA A 37 10.90 3.91 16.52
C ALA A 37 9.82 4.72 17.25
N PRO A 38 9.72 4.70 18.60
CA PRO A 38 8.75 5.54 19.32
C PRO A 38 8.93 7.04 19.13
N THR A 39 10.14 7.48 18.76
CA THR A 39 10.50 8.88 18.56
C THR A 39 11.43 9.04 17.36
N ASP A 40 11.31 10.17 16.66
CA ASP A 40 12.23 10.54 15.58
C ASP A 40 13.58 11.03 16.14
N LEU A 41 14.53 11.34 15.24
CA LEU A 41 15.87 11.84 15.62
C LEU A 41 15.82 13.18 16.38
N GLY A 42 14.74 13.95 16.23
CA GLY A 42 14.50 15.21 16.95
C GLY A 42 13.72 15.04 18.26
N GLY A 43 13.40 13.80 18.65
CA GLY A 43 12.62 13.49 19.85
C GLY A 43 11.10 13.71 19.69
N ARG A 44 10.59 13.91 18.46
CA ARG A 44 9.14 13.97 18.22
C ARG A 44 8.56 12.58 18.32
N GLU A 45 7.43 12.44 18.98
CA GLU A 45 6.69 11.17 19.04
C GLU A 45 6.35 10.67 17.62
N GLN A 46 6.51 9.37 17.38
CA GLN A 46 6.02 8.68 16.19
C GLN A 46 4.95 7.67 16.61
N ARG A 47 3.68 8.03 16.43
CA ARG A 47 2.55 7.22 16.86
C ARG A 47 2.06 6.33 15.73
N VAL A 48 2.24 5.02 15.91
CA VAL A 48 1.81 4.01 14.95
C VAL A 48 0.35 3.61 15.19
N PHE A 49 -0.42 3.56 14.12
CA PHE A 49 -1.73 2.92 14.05
C PHE A 49 -1.70 1.80 13.02
N TYR A 50 -2.01 0.59 13.48
CA TYR A 50 -2.06 -0.59 12.63
C TYR A 50 -3.50 -1.03 12.40
N HIS A 51 -3.95 -0.92 11.15
CA HIS A 51 -5.26 -1.41 10.72
C HIS A 51 -5.15 -2.83 10.17
N ARG A 52 -5.79 -3.78 10.84
CA ARG A 52 -5.88 -5.17 10.38
C ARG A 52 -6.82 -5.23 9.17
N GLY A 53 -6.42 -5.97 8.14
CA GLY A 53 -7.22 -6.17 6.93
C GLY A 53 -8.59 -6.80 7.18
N VAL A 54 -9.53 -6.60 6.25
CA VAL A 54 -10.87 -7.26 6.26
C VAL A 54 -10.74 -8.79 6.46
N GLY A 55 -11.69 -9.44 7.15
CA GLY A 55 -11.77 -10.91 7.23
C GLY A 55 -10.92 -11.58 8.31
N THR A 56 -10.31 -10.84 9.23
CA THR A 56 -9.52 -11.43 10.35
C THR A 56 -10.37 -11.74 11.60
N SER A 57 -11.70 -11.59 11.55
CA SER A 57 -12.59 -11.86 12.68
C SER A 57 -13.01 -13.34 12.73
N PRO A 58 -13.12 -13.98 13.92
CA PRO A 58 -13.61 -15.35 14.03
C PRO A 58 -15.00 -15.51 13.38
N GLY A 59 -15.10 -16.34 12.35
CA GLY A 59 -16.35 -16.61 11.62
C GLY A 59 -16.50 -15.91 10.26
N GLU A 60 -15.65 -14.93 9.93
CA GLU A 60 -15.66 -14.30 8.59
C GLU A 60 -14.87 -15.10 7.54
N HIS A 61 -14.11 -16.13 7.97
CA HIS A 61 -13.29 -16.99 7.12
C HIS A 61 -14.06 -17.82 6.07
N LEU A 62 -15.38 -18.00 6.22
CA LEU A 62 -16.15 -18.92 5.38
C LEU A 62 -16.95 -18.28 4.24
N VAL A 63 -17.04 -16.94 4.17
CA VAL A 63 -17.71 -16.25 3.05
C VAL A 63 -16.66 -15.53 2.22
N GLY A 64 -15.92 -16.34 1.46
CA GLY A 64 -14.89 -15.86 0.56
C GLY A 64 -15.38 -14.75 -0.38
N GLY A 65 -14.61 -13.67 -0.44
CA GLY A 65 -14.36 -13.01 -1.72
C GLY A 65 -15.41 -12.05 -2.27
N MET A 66 -16.23 -11.39 -1.44
CA MET A 66 -16.87 -10.14 -1.91
C MET A 66 -15.87 -8.99 -1.85
N PHE A 67 -15.16 -8.80 -2.97
CA PHE A 67 -14.38 -7.61 -3.26
C PHE A 67 -15.24 -6.37 -3.03
N GLY A 68 -15.11 -5.72 -1.87
CA GLY A 68 -15.88 -4.51 -1.55
C GLY A 68 -16.54 -4.42 -0.18
N TYR A 69 -16.88 -5.56 0.44
CA TYR A 69 -17.53 -5.54 1.75
C TYR A 69 -16.49 -5.16 2.81
N GLY A 70 -16.69 -4.02 3.49
CA GLY A 70 -15.79 -3.53 4.55
C GLY A 70 -14.84 -2.39 4.16
N LEU A 71 -14.50 -2.19 2.88
CA LEU A 71 -13.51 -1.17 2.50
C LEU A 71 -13.89 0.26 2.92
N GLY A 72 -15.18 0.58 2.89
CA GLY A 72 -15.65 1.88 3.35
C GLY A 72 -15.51 2.06 4.87
N ARG A 73 -15.74 0.97 5.63
CA ARG A 73 -15.56 0.94 7.08
C ARG A 73 -14.08 1.08 7.42
N ASP A 74 -13.18 0.40 6.71
CA ASP A 74 -11.72 0.51 6.92
C ASP A 74 -11.23 1.95 6.72
N VAL A 75 -11.71 2.62 5.67
CA VAL A 75 -11.39 4.04 5.40
C VAL A 75 -11.90 4.93 6.52
N GLN A 76 -13.15 4.76 6.96
CA GLN A 76 -13.71 5.52 8.07
C GLN A 76 -13.00 5.25 9.40
N GLU A 77 -12.61 4.01 9.70
CA GLU A 77 -11.87 3.64 10.91
C GLU A 77 -10.49 4.28 10.92
N THR A 78 -9.77 4.19 9.80
CA THR A 78 -8.48 4.85 9.61
C THR A 78 -8.62 6.38 9.74
N TYR A 79 -9.66 6.97 9.15
CA TYR A 79 -9.93 8.39 9.26
C TYR A 79 -10.30 8.81 10.70
N ARG A 80 -11.07 8.00 11.41
CA ARG A 80 -11.43 8.22 12.82
C ARG A 80 -10.19 8.26 13.71
N PHE A 81 -9.20 7.40 13.47
CA PHE A 81 -7.92 7.48 14.15
C PHE A 81 -7.26 8.85 13.97
N LEU A 82 -7.28 9.40 12.74
CA LEU A 82 -6.74 10.74 12.48
C LEU A 82 -7.51 11.81 13.25
N VAL A 83 -8.85 11.79 13.21
CA VAL A 83 -9.69 12.76 13.95
C VAL A 83 -9.40 12.74 15.46
N GLN A 84 -9.13 11.56 16.02
CA GLN A 84 -8.87 11.39 17.45
C GLN A 84 -7.45 11.79 17.88
N ASN A 85 -6.46 11.75 16.96
CA ASN A 85 -5.05 11.88 17.32
C ASN A 85 -4.35 13.09 16.70
N PHE A 86 -4.84 13.61 15.58
CA PHE A 86 -4.20 14.68 14.84
C PHE A 86 -4.31 16.03 15.56
N GLN A 87 -3.21 16.75 15.58
CA GLN A 87 -3.15 18.15 15.96
C GLN A 87 -2.47 18.96 14.85
N PRO A 88 -2.81 20.24 14.67
CA PRO A 88 -2.11 21.11 13.74
C PRO A 88 -0.59 21.09 13.96
N GLY A 89 0.16 20.84 12.89
CA GLY A 89 1.61 20.67 12.92
C GLY A 89 2.09 19.22 12.93
N ASP A 90 1.20 18.24 13.12
CA ASP A 90 1.54 16.83 12.96
C ASP A 90 1.79 16.46 11.49
N GLU A 91 2.69 15.51 11.27
CA GLU A 91 3.00 14.96 9.95
C GLU A 91 2.36 13.59 9.77
N LEU A 92 1.90 13.30 8.54
CA LEU A 92 1.14 12.08 8.24
C LEU A 92 1.93 11.16 7.30
N PHE A 93 2.14 9.92 7.75
CA PHE A 93 2.78 8.84 7.00
C PHE A 93 1.77 7.71 6.81
N PHE A 94 1.58 7.27 5.57
CA PHE A 94 0.70 6.16 5.24
C PHE A 94 1.48 5.01 4.62
N PHE A 95 1.18 3.80 5.06
CA PHE A 95 1.65 2.55 4.49
C PHE A 95 0.47 1.66 4.15
N GLY A 96 0.54 0.93 3.04
CA GLY A 96 -0.41 -0.15 2.85
C GLY A 96 -0.06 -1.15 1.78
N PHE A 97 -0.61 -2.35 1.90
CA PHE A 97 -0.42 -3.44 0.95
C PHE A 97 -1.77 -3.90 0.38
N SER A 98 -1.84 -4.14 -0.94
CA SER A 98 -3.01 -4.74 -1.58
C SER A 98 -4.30 -3.94 -1.36
N ARG A 99 -5.27 -4.47 -0.61
CA ARG A 99 -6.47 -3.74 -0.15
C ARG A 99 -6.18 -2.72 0.92
N GLY A 100 -5.23 -2.97 1.80
CA GLY A 100 -4.73 -1.96 2.74
C GLY A 100 -4.13 -0.76 2.03
N ALA A 101 -3.47 -0.96 0.88
CA ALA A 101 -3.03 0.13 0.02
C ALA A 101 -4.22 0.93 -0.56
N TYR A 102 -5.31 0.26 -0.92
CA TYR A 102 -6.57 0.93 -1.29
C TYR A 102 -7.11 1.78 -0.13
N THR A 103 -7.14 1.24 1.08
CA THR A 103 -7.58 1.95 2.29
C THR A 103 -6.70 3.17 2.55
N ALA A 104 -5.38 3.02 2.59
CA ALA A 104 -4.43 4.11 2.79
C ALA A 104 -4.62 5.23 1.75
N ARG A 105 -4.66 4.88 0.46
CA ARG A 105 -4.87 5.84 -0.64
C ARG A 105 -6.25 6.52 -0.56
N SER A 106 -7.29 5.77 -0.20
CA SER A 106 -8.65 6.31 -0.05
C SER A 106 -8.76 7.24 1.15
N THR A 107 -8.09 6.94 2.26
CA THR A 107 -8.03 7.82 3.43
C THR A 107 -7.27 9.11 3.09
N VAL A 108 -6.17 9.03 2.33
CA VAL A 108 -5.49 10.23 1.80
C VAL A 108 -6.41 11.07 0.91
N GLY A 109 -7.18 10.42 0.03
CA GLY A 109 -8.21 11.10 -0.78
C GLY A 109 -9.31 11.73 0.08
N PHE A 110 -9.73 11.06 1.15
CA PHE A 110 -10.72 11.54 2.09
C PHE A 110 -10.21 12.78 2.84
N VAL A 111 -8.99 12.74 3.37
CA VAL A 111 -8.33 13.90 4.01
C VAL A 111 -8.21 15.07 3.03
N ARG A 112 -7.87 14.82 1.76
CA ARG A 112 -7.84 15.89 0.73
C ARG A 112 -9.22 16.54 0.57
N ASN A 113 -10.29 15.75 0.55
CA ASN A 113 -11.62 16.26 0.28
C ASN A 113 -12.23 16.98 1.49
N ALA A 114 -12.23 16.33 2.65
CA ALA A 114 -12.92 16.80 3.85
C ALA A 114 -12.00 17.43 4.90
N GLY A 115 -10.67 17.44 4.71
CA GLY A 115 -9.72 17.79 5.77
C GLY A 115 -9.67 16.70 6.83
N ILE A 116 -9.12 16.99 8.02
CA ILE A 116 -9.29 16.14 9.21
C ILE A 116 -10.26 16.86 10.14
N LEU A 117 -11.41 16.24 10.44
CA LEU A 117 -12.40 16.84 11.34
C LEU A 117 -11.75 17.24 12.67
N ARG A 118 -12.12 18.42 13.16
CA ARG A 118 -11.73 18.84 14.52
C ARG A 118 -12.46 17.95 15.53
N PRO A 119 -11.88 17.69 16.72
CA PRO A 119 -12.49 16.80 17.71
C PRO A 119 -13.95 17.17 18.06
N GLU A 120 -14.27 18.46 18.10
CA GLU A 120 -15.62 18.97 18.36
C GLU A 120 -16.64 18.70 17.25
N ASN A 121 -16.19 18.33 16.05
CA ASN A 121 -17.03 17.99 14.90
C ASN A 121 -16.91 16.50 14.51
N ALA A 122 -16.42 15.65 15.42
CA ALA A 122 -16.22 14.23 15.15
C ALA A 122 -17.53 13.47 14.84
N ASP A 123 -18.68 14.01 15.27
CA ASP A 123 -20.03 13.55 14.95
C ASP A 123 -20.39 13.70 13.46
N ARG A 124 -19.68 14.55 12.72
CA ARG A 124 -19.86 14.77 11.26
C ARG A 124 -19.08 13.81 10.37
N LEU A 125 -18.60 12.70 10.92
CA LEU A 125 -17.81 11.75 10.14
C LEU A 125 -18.59 11.20 8.94
N ASP A 126 -19.87 10.89 9.14
CA ASP A 126 -20.73 10.40 8.06
C ASP A 126 -20.96 11.47 7.00
N ASP A 127 -21.24 12.72 7.38
CA ASP A 127 -21.36 13.86 6.45
C ASP A 127 -20.07 14.04 5.61
N ALA A 128 -18.91 14.02 6.27
CA ALA A 128 -17.62 14.14 5.63
C ALA A 128 -17.37 12.99 4.64
N TYR A 129 -17.74 11.78 5.03
CA TYR A 129 -17.55 10.59 4.22
C TYR A 129 -18.49 10.56 3.03
N ASP A 130 -19.74 10.97 3.19
CA ASP A 130 -20.70 11.13 2.09
C ASP A 130 -20.23 12.20 1.10
N LEU A 131 -19.70 13.32 1.59
CA LEU A 131 -19.07 14.35 0.77
C LEU A 131 -17.88 13.81 -0.04
N TYR A 132 -17.03 12.98 0.58
CA TYR A 132 -15.95 12.27 -0.11
C TYR A 132 -16.46 11.26 -1.14
N ARG A 133 -17.56 10.56 -0.82
CA ARG A 133 -18.15 9.53 -1.67
C ARG A 133 -18.98 10.06 -2.82
N ASP A 134 -19.46 11.29 -2.72
CA ASP A 134 -20.11 11.97 -3.83
C ASP A 134 -19.07 12.28 -4.92
N ARG A 135 -19.34 11.76 -6.12
CA ARG A 135 -18.45 11.83 -7.29
C ARG A 135 -18.85 12.94 -8.26
N SER A 136 -19.76 13.82 -7.84
CA SER A 136 -20.12 14.97 -8.64
C SER A 136 -18.97 15.98 -8.69
N ASN A 137 -18.89 16.77 -9.77
CA ASN A 137 -17.93 17.88 -9.82
C ASN A 137 -18.17 18.92 -8.70
N ALA A 138 -19.37 18.94 -8.10
CA ALA A 138 -19.75 19.84 -7.03
C ALA A 138 -19.12 19.49 -5.66
N THR A 139 -18.64 18.26 -5.49
CA THR A 139 -18.07 17.75 -4.23
C THR A 139 -16.60 17.35 -4.36
N CYS A 140 -15.97 17.61 -5.51
CA CYS A 140 -14.54 17.36 -5.69
C CYS A 140 -13.71 18.24 -4.72
N PRO A 141 -12.45 17.89 -4.42
CA PRO A 141 -11.65 18.60 -3.42
C PRO A 141 -11.52 20.11 -3.64
N ARG A 142 -11.59 20.55 -4.90
CA ARG A 142 -11.51 21.97 -5.30
C ARG A 142 -12.88 22.65 -5.40
N ALA A 143 -13.98 21.92 -5.21
CA ALA A 143 -15.31 22.48 -5.27
C ALA A 143 -15.62 23.35 -4.04
N ILE A 144 -16.62 24.22 -4.20
CA ILE A 144 -17.03 25.18 -3.16
C ILE A 144 -17.49 24.43 -1.91
N GLU A 145 -18.29 23.38 -2.06
CA GLU A 145 -18.83 22.61 -0.94
C GLU A 145 -17.71 22.00 -0.09
N SER A 146 -16.79 21.27 -0.72
CA SER A 146 -15.63 20.68 -0.04
C SER A 146 -14.72 21.72 0.60
N THR A 147 -14.54 22.88 -0.04
CA THR A 147 -13.75 23.99 0.52
C THR A 147 -14.43 24.60 1.75
N LEU A 148 -15.74 24.83 1.70
CA LEU A 148 -16.50 25.36 2.84
C LEU A 148 -16.56 24.34 3.99
N PHE A 149 -16.75 23.07 3.69
CA PHE A 149 -16.73 21.99 4.67
C PHE A 149 -15.40 21.97 5.43
N ARG A 150 -14.27 21.95 4.70
CA ARG A 150 -12.93 21.96 5.31
C ARG A 150 -12.72 23.15 6.24
N ARG A 151 -13.04 24.36 5.76
CA ARG A 151 -12.88 25.60 6.54
C ARG A 151 -13.75 25.63 7.79
N SER A 152 -14.93 25.04 7.73
CA SER A 152 -15.91 25.07 8.82
C SER A 152 -15.64 24.03 9.89
N TYR A 153 -15.27 22.80 9.49
CA TYR A 153 -15.30 21.65 10.40
C TYR A 153 -13.96 20.97 10.62
N SER A 154 -12.96 21.27 9.80
CA SER A 154 -11.72 20.47 9.74
C SER A 154 -10.46 21.32 9.88
N TYR A 155 -9.35 20.63 10.12
CA TYR A 155 -8.00 21.11 9.86
C TYR A 155 -7.57 20.72 8.44
N GLU A 156 -6.96 21.65 7.72
CA GLU A 156 -6.31 21.36 6.44
C GLU A 156 -4.84 21.02 6.70
N THR A 157 -4.38 19.88 6.17
CA THR A 157 -3.00 19.44 6.30
C THR A 157 -2.54 18.68 5.06
N ARG A 158 -1.22 18.64 4.85
CA ARG A 158 -0.58 17.88 3.77
C ARG A 158 -0.27 16.46 4.25
N ILE A 159 -0.12 15.55 3.29
CA ILE A 159 0.35 14.19 3.54
C ILE A 159 1.84 14.16 3.25
N ARG A 160 2.64 13.89 4.29
CA ARG A 160 4.09 13.88 4.18
C ARG A 160 4.57 12.73 3.31
N PHE A 161 4.00 11.55 3.49
CA PHE A 161 4.43 10.33 2.83
C PHE A 161 3.27 9.34 2.64
N ILE A 162 3.20 8.71 1.47
CA ILE A 162 2.42 7.50 1.24
C ILE A 162 3.26 6.46 0.51
N GLY A 163 3.45 5.30 1.14
CA GLY A 163 4.15 4.15 0.60
C GLY A 163 3.20 2.97 0.45
N VAL A 164 3.08 2.41 -0.76
CA VAL A 164 2.18 1.27 -0.97
C VAL A 164 2.85 0.12 -1.72
N TRP A 165 2.53 -1.11 -1.30
CA TRP A 165 2.89 -2.33 -2.01
C TRP A 165 1.68 -2.82 -2.80
N ASP A 166 1.89 -2.97 -4.11
CA ASP A 166 1.04 -3.61 -5.09
C ASP A 166 -0.46 -3.32 -4.94
N THR A 167 -0.85 -2.04 -5.03
CA THR A 167 -2.24 -1.61 -4.85
C THR A 167 -3.14 -2.34 -5.85
N VAL A 168 -4.13 -3.10 -5.36
CA VAL A 168 -5.18 -3.68 -6.20
C VAL A 168 -6.45 -2.86 -6.05
N GLY A 169 -7.01 -2.43 -7.19
CA GLY A 169 -8.27 -1.68 -7.18
C GLY A 169 -9.42 -2.60 -6.80
N ALA A 170 -10.50 -2.04 -6.24
CA ALA A 170 -11.74 -2.77 -6.00
C ALA A 170 -12.51 -3.08 -7.31
N TYR A 171 -11.79 -3.38 -8.40
CA TYR A 171 -12.38 -4.07 -9.54
C TYR A 171 -12.69 -5.48 -9.09
N GLY A 172 -13.96 -5.68 -8.73
CA GLY A 172 -14.42 -6.91 -8.14
C GLY A 172 -14.06 -8.13 -8.98
N ILE A 173 -13.85 -9.25 -8.27
CA ILE A 173 -13.93 -10.57 -8.88
C ILE A 173 -15.15 -10.56 -9.81
N PRO A 174 -15.02 -10.99 -11.07
CA PRO A 174 -16.20 -11.39 -11.83
C PRO A 174 -16.79 -12.57 -11.08
N VAL A 175 -17.72 -12.32 -10.16
CA VAL A 175 -18.51 -13.37 -9.53
C VAL A 175 -19.42 -13.87 -10.64
N THR A 176 -18.92 -14.82 -11.41
CA THR A 176 -19.69 -15.56 -12.40
C THR A 176 -20.88 -16.17 -11.68
N GLY A 177 -22.08 -15.61 -11.92
CA GLY A 177 -23.33 -16.08 -11.32
C GLY A 177 -24.15 -15.05 -10.55
N VAL A 178 -23.65 -13.83 -10.28
CA VAL A 178 -24.43 -12.79 -9.56
C VAL A 178 -24.81 -11.64 -10.50
N PRO A 179 -26.09 -11.53 -10.92
CA PRO A 179 -26.60 -10.33 -11.58
C PRO A 179 -26.37 -9.11 -10.67
N PHE A 180 -25.99 -7.95 -11.25
CA PHE A 180 -25.77 -6.66 -10.55
C PHE A 180 -24.46 -6.42 -9.77
N ALA A 181 -23.50 -7.36 -9.75
CA ALA A 181 -22.17 -7.12 -9.12
C ALA A 181 -21.45 -5.87 -9.67
N LYS A 182 -21.66 -5.51 -10.94
CA LYS A 182 -21.12 -4.30 -11.58
C LYS A 182 -21.62 -2.99 -10.96
N LEU A 183 -22.83 -2.97 -10.38
CA LEU A 183 -23.44 -1.76 -9.81
C LEU A 183 -22.85 -1.43 -8.43
N PHE A 184 -22.65 -2.46 -7.59
CA PHE A 184 -21.95 -2.35 -6.30
C PHE A 184 -20.48 -1.97 -6.48
N ASN A 185 -19.80 -2.57 -7.47
CA ASN A 185 -18.41 -2.25 -7.78
C ASN A 185 -18.21 -0.79 -8.25
N LYS A 186 -19.18 -0.19 -8.94
CA LYS A 186 -19.07 1.23 -9.35
C LYS A 186 -18.90 2.17 -8.16
N ARG A 187 -19.55 1.88 -7.01
CA ARG A 187 -19.41 2.66 -5.78
C ARG A 187 -18.05 2.45 -5.09
N LEU A 188 -17.35 1.35 -5.36
CA LEU A 188 -16.08 0.99 -4.71
C LEU A 188 -14.85 1.25 -5.58
N GLN A 189 -15.01 1.61 -6.86
CA GLN A 189 -13.91 2.07 -7.70
C GLN A 189 -13.21 3.26 -7.05
N PHE A 190 -11.88 3.34 -7.19
CA PHE A 190 -11.08 4.46 -6.66
C PHE A 190 -11.72 5.82 -6.99
N HIS A 191 -11.77 6.70 -5.99
CA HIS A 191 -12.32 8.05 -6.12
C HIS A 191 -11.54 8.90 -7.10
N ASP A 192 -10.21 8.72 -7.14
CA ASP A 192 -9.33 9.31 -8.13
C ASP A 192 -8.03 8.48 -8.16
N THR A 193 -7.59 8.07 -9.35
CA THR A 193 -6.24 7.51 -9.54
C THR A 193 -5.19 8.62 -9.65
N ALA A 194 -5.63 9.87 -9.81
CA ALA A 194 -4.74 11.01 -9.83
C ALA A 194 -4.22 11.30 -8.42
N LEU A 195 -2.90 11.39 -8.30
CA LEU A 195 -2.27 11.70 -7.05
C LEU A 195 -2.62 13.13 -6.61
N SER A 196 -2.96 13.28 -5.34
CA SER A 196 -3.32 14.56 -4.77
C SER A 196 -2.14 15.52 -4.69
N SER A 197 -2.35 16.79 -5.06
CA SER A 197 -1.38 17.88 -4.82
C SER A 197 -1.09 18.16 -3.33
N TYR A 198 -1.85 17.55 -2.42
CA TYR A 198 -1.61 17.60 -0.98
C TYR A 198 -0.62 16.52 -0.50
N VAL A 199 -0.21 15.60 -1.37
CA VAL A 199 0.79 14.58 -1.05
C VAL A 199 2.17 15.10 -1.45
N ASP A 200 3.11 15.10 -0.52
CA ASP A 200 4.49 15.52 -0.76
C ASP A 200 5.33 14.39 -1.39
N ALA A 201 5.18 13.15 -0.92
CA ALA A 201 5.93 12.02 -1.44
C ALA A 201 5.07 10.75 -1.54
N ALA A 202 5.05 10.14 -2.72
CA ALA A 202 4.25 8.97 -3.04
C ALA A 202 5.11 7.88 -3.70
N PHE A 203 5.21 6.72 -3.05
CA PHE A 203 6.04 5.59 -3.48
C PHE A 203 5.20 4.33 -3.60
N GLN A 204 5.29 3.64 -4.73
CA GLN A 204 4.53 2.43 -5.00
C GLN A 204 5.42 1.33 -5.56
N ALA A 205 5.50 0.21 -4.85
CA ALA A 205 6.14 -1.01 -5.33
C ALA A 205 5.12 -1.87 -6.08
N LEU A 206 5.48 -2.42 -7.23
CA LEU A 206 4.58 -3.14 -8.14
C LEU A 206 5.14 -4.51 -8.52
N ALA A 207 4.27 -5.51 -8.55
CA ALA A 207 4.63 -6.86 -8.98
C ALA A 207 4.73 -6.95 -10.51
N ILE A 208 5.82 -7.48 -11.06
CA ILE A 208 5.98 -7.77 -12.49
C ILE A 208 5.24 -9.05 -12.87
N ASP A 209 5.36 -10.09 -12.04
CA ASP A 209 5.00 -11.47 -12.40
C ASP A 209 3.56 -11.85 -12.00
N GLU A 210 2.83 -10.94 -11.36
CA GLU A 210 1.43 -11.18 -11.01
C GLU A 210 0.51 -11.14 -12.23
N GLN A 211 -0.11 -12.29 -12.51
CA GLN A 211 -0.88 -12.54 -13.73
C GLN A 211 -2.38 -12.80 -13.51
N ARG A 212 -2.86 -12.80 -12.25
CA ARG A 212 -4.29 -12.99 -11.95
C ARG A 212 -5.06 -11.73 -12.29
N GLY A 213 -6.08 -11.86 -13.14
CA GLY A 213 -6.93 -10.75 -13.58
C GLY A 213 -7.54 -9.88 -12.46
N PRO A 214 -8.02 -10.46 -11.34
CA PRO A 214 -8.51 -9.67 -10.19
C PRO A 214 -7.43 -8.88 -9.44
N PHE A 215 -6.15 -9.19 -9.65
CA PHE A 215 -5.00 -8.51 -9.04
C PHE A 215 -4.37 -7.50 -10.01
N ARG A 216 -5.21 -6.83 -10.80
CA ARG A 216 -4.76 -5.73 -11.65
C ARG A 216 -4.27 -4.57 -10.78
N PRO A 217 -3.05 -4.05 -11.02
CA PRO A 217 -2.53 -2.96 -10.22
C PRO A 217 -3.28 -1.67 -10.53
N THR A 218 -3.50 -0.86 -9.50
CA THR A 218 -3.93 0.54 -9.68
C THR A 218 -2.69 1.43 -9.62
N LEU A 219 -2.29 1.95 -10.76
CA LEU A 219 -1.19 2.91 -10.87
C LEU A 219 -1.67 4.31 -10.44
N TRP A 220 -0.74 5.13 -9.96
CA TRP A 220 -0.95 6.57 -9.88
C TRP A 220 -0.82 7.19 -11.26
N SER A 221 -1.60 8.25 -11.46
CA SER A 221 -1.38 9.24 -12.51
C SER A 221 -1.05 10.55 -11.82
N GLN A 222 0.01 11.24 -12.23
CA GLN A 222 0.24 12.59 -11.71
C GLN A 222 -0.75 13.57 -12.35
N GLN A 223 -1.20 14.58 -11.58
CA GLN A 223 -2.01 15.67 -12.13
C GLN A 223 -1.16 16.57 -13.06
N ASP A 224 -1.79 17.29 -13.98
CA ASP A 224 -1.09 18.13 -14.98
C ASP A 224 -0.24 19.27 -14.36
N ASP A 225 -0.61 19.73 -13.16
CA ASP A 225 0.07 20.80 -12.42
C ASP A 225 0.38 20.34 -10.98
N PRO A 226 1.40 19.48 -10.80
CA PRO A 226 1.81 19.00 -9.49
C PRO A 226 2.65 20.07 -8.77
N PRO A 227 2.66 20.10 -7.42
CA PRO A 227 3.62 20.91 -6.70
C PRO A 227 5.06 20.56 -7.09
N ALA A 228 5.93 21.55 -7.25
CA ALA A 228 7.32 21.34 -7.69
C ALA A 228 8.13 20.41 -6.76
N HIS A 229 7.75 20.31 -5.49
CA HIS A 229 8.39 19.45 -4.49
C HIS A 229 7.77 18.06 -4.38
N GLN A 230 6.71 17.76 -5.15
CA GLN A 230 6.03 16.46 -5.10
C GLN A 230 6.90 15.37 -5.73
N GLN A 231 7.16 14.30 -4.96
CA GLN A 231 7.89 13.12 -5.43
C GLN A 231 6.93 11.97 -5.71
N VAL A 232 7.08 11.34 -6.88
CA VAL A 232 6.29 10.18 -7.29
C VAL A 232 7.20 9.13 -7.90
N GLU A 233 7.22 7.94 -7.32
CA GLU A 233 7.95 6.79 -7.87
C GLU A 233 7.07 5.54 -7.86
N GLN A 234 6.92 4.91 -9.02
CA GLN A 234 6.23 3.65 -9.21
C GLN A 234 7.24 2.64 -9.74
N VAL A 235 7.72 1.75 -8.88
CA VAL A 235 8.84 0.86 -9.19
C VAL A 235 8.35 -0.57 -9.32
N TRP A 236 8.68 -1.19 -10.45
CA TRP A 236 8.32 -2.56 -10.80
C TRP A 236 9.42 -3.52 -10.35
N PHE A 237 9.04 -4.48 -9.51
CA PHE A 237 9.92 -5.48 -8.91
C PHE A 237 9.57 -6.89 -9.40
N SER A 238 10.57 -7.76 -9.51
CA SER A 238 10.36 -9.19 -9.77
C SER A 238 9.59 -9.84 -8.63
N GLY A 239 8.62 -10.68 -8.96
CA GLY A 239 7.72 -11.27 -7.97
C GLY A 239 6.24 -11.21 -8.36
N VAL A 240 5.46 -12.11 -7.76
CA VAL A 240 3.99 -12.00 -7.72
C VAL A 240 3.55 -11.10 -6.56
N HIS A 241 2.24 -10.90 -6.38
CA HIS A 241 1.65 -9.95 -5.43
C HIS A 241 2.26 -9.99 -4.01
N SER A 242 2.38 -11.18 -3.40
CA SER A 242 2.94 -11.34 -2.06
C SER A 242 4.47 -11.44 -2.02
N ASN A 243 5.14 -11.64 -3.16
CA ASN A 243 6.59 -11.37 -3.24
C ASN A 243 6.88 -9.86 -3.19
N ILE A 244 5.89 -8.98 -3.31
CA ILE A 244 6.08 -7.52 -3.17
C ILE A 244 5.62 -7.00 -1.83
N GLY A 245 4.49 -7.49 -1.31
CA GLY A 245 3.94 -7.04 -0.04
C GLY A 245 4.24 -7.92 1.17
N GLY A 246 4.93 -9.05 0.99
CA GLY A 246 5.14 -10.05 2.03
C GLY A 246 3.93 -10.98 2.22
N GLY A 247 4.00 -11.82 3.26
CA GLY A 247 2.99 -12.85 3.56
C GLY A 247 3.34 -14.27 3.06
N TYR A 248 4.56 -14.48 2.56
CA TYR A 248 5.10 -15.81 2.28
C TYR A 248 6.16 -16.21 3.31
N PRO A 249 6.34 -17.53 3.56
CA PRO A 249 7.45 -18.01 4.40
C PRO A 249 8.82 -17.70 3.81
N ASP A 250 8.95 -17.77 2.49
CA ASP A 250 10.09 -17.23 1.76
C ASP A 250 9.82 -15.75 1.48
N HIS A 251 10.60 -14.89 2.12
CA HIS A 251 10.41 -13.44 2.06
C HIS A 251 11.56 -12.71 1.36
N GLU A 252 12.49 -13.44 0.74
CA GLU A 252 13.71 -12.85 0.17
C GLU A 252 13.40 -11.81 -0.92
N LEU A 253 12.46 -12.13 -1.82
CA LEU A 253 12.00 -11.18 -2.83
C LEU A 253 11.20 -10.01 -2.23
N SER A 254 10.44 -10.24 -1.15
CA SER A 254 9.62 -9.19 -0.53
C SER A 254 10.40 -8.23 0.36
N ASP A 255 11.58 -8.62 0.82
CA ASP A 255 12.43 -7.73 1.60
C ASP A 255 13.08 -6.64 0.74
N ILE A 256 13.29 -6.87 -0.56
CA ILE A 256 13.82 -5.86 -1.48
C ILE A 256 12.88 -4.63 -1.56
N PRO A 257 11.59 -4.75 -1.93
CA PRO A 257 10.67 -3.62 -1.95
C PRO A 257 10.32 -3.11 -0.54
N LEU A 258 10.50 -3.90 0.52
CA LEU A 258 10.40 -3.41 1.91
C LEU A 258 11.51 -2.40 2.19
N LEU A 259 12.77 -2.80 2.00
CA LEU A 259 13.95 -1.97 2.29
C LEU A 259 13.96 -0.72 1.41
N TRP A 260 13.61 -0.85 0.13
CA TRP A 260 13.41 0.30 -0.75
C TRP A 260 12.41 1.31 -0.16
N MET A 261 11.22 0.84 0.24
CA MET A 261 10.17 1.70 0.81
C MET A 261 10.60 2.35 2.14
N VAL A 262 11.26 1.58 3.00
CA VAL A 262 11.79 2.05 4.29
C VAL A 262 12.82 3.16 4.08
N ASN A 263 13.72 3.01 3.10
CA ASN A 263 14.71 4.03 2.77
C ASN A 263 14.05 5.33 2.27
N ARG A 264 12.97 5.23 1.48
CA ARG A 264 12.15 6.40 1.10
C ARG A 264 11.49 7.06 2.30
N ALA A 265 10.89 6.27 3.19
CA ALA A 265 10.28 6.79 4.41
C ALA A 265 11.31 7.50 5.32
N ARG A 266 12.51 6.92 5.48
CA ARG A 266 13.65 7.54 6.19
C ARG A 266 14.04 8.88 5.60
N SER A 267 14.17 8.97 4.27
CA SER A 267 14.48 10.23 3.58
C SER A 267 13.41 11.30 3.78
N CYS A 268 12.18 10.90 4.10
CA CYS A 268 11.08 11.80 4.40
C CYS A 268 10.97 12.18 5.89
N GLY A 269 11.81 11.61 6.76
CA GLY A 269 11.88 11.95 8.19
C GLY A 269 11.33 10.89 9.15
N LEU A 270 10.90 9.72 8.66
CA LEU A 270 10.46 8.62 9.53
C LEU A 270 11.66 7.88 10.12
N ALA A 271 11.73 7.78 11.44
CA ALA A 271 12.77 7.01 12.12
C ALA A 271 12.29 5.59 12.43
N PHE A 272 13.21 4.65 12.27
CA PHE A 272 13.02 3.24 12.61
C PHE A 272 13.96 2.87 13.76
N SER A 273 13.60 1.84 14.53
CA SER A 273 14.43 1.36 15.63
C SER A 273 15.84 0.98 15.14
N PRO A 274 16.91 1.18 15.93
CA PRO A 274 18.28 0.90 15.51
C PRO A 274 18.52 -0.55 15.08
N ASP A 275 17.76 -1.48 15.66
CA ASP A 275 17.75 -2.92 15.42
C ASP A 275 16.69 -3.35 14.38
N ALA A 276 16.01 -2.41 13.74
CA ALA A 276 15.02 -2.72 12.71
C ALA A 276 15.67 -3.34 11.47
N PHE A 277 15.01 -4.37 10.93
CA PHE A 277 15.44 -5.10 9.74
C PHE A 277 16.84 -5.72 9.88
N PRO A 278 17.08 -6.54 10.93
CA PRO A 278 18.35 -7.22 11.05
C PRO A 278 18.50 -8.21 9.88
N HIS A 279 19.71 -8.27 9.30
CA HIS A 279 20.04 -9.35 8.40
C HIS A 279 20.10 -10.65 9.22
N GLY A 280 19.13 -11.55 9.01
CA GLY A 280 19.14 -12.83 9.71
C GLY A 280 20.28 -13.72 9.21
N SER A 281 20.38 -14.93 9.77
CA SER A 281 21.19 -16.00 9.16
C SER A 281 20.29 -16.81 8.21
N SER A 282 20.75 -17.04 6.97
CA SER A 282 20.00 -17.80 5.97
C SER A 282 19.76 -19.22 6.46
N GLY A 283 18.59 -19.48 7.06
CA GLY A 283 18.29 -20.74 7.72
C GLY A 283 16.79 -20.98 7.84
N SER A 284 16.33 -22.03 7.19
CA SER A 284 14.97 -22.57 7.18
C SER A 284 14.50 -23.17 8.51
N ALA A 285 14.98 -22.65 9.65
CA ALA A 285 14.55 -23.13 10.95
C ALA A 285 13.12 -22.65 11.25
N PRO A 286 12.24 -23.50 11.84
CA PRO A 286 10.99 -23.04 12.41
C PRO A 286 11.27 -22.02 13.51
N LEU A 287 10.46 -20.97 13.59
CA LEU A 287 10.55 -19.99 14.66
C LEU A 287 10.03 -20.62 15.97
N PRO A 288 10.62 -20.34 17.13
CA PRO A 288 10.02 -20.68 18.42
C PRO A 288 8.68 -19.96 18.59
N ASP A 289 7.75 -20.55 19.36
CA ASP A 289 6.44 -19.96 19.67
C ASP A 289 6.51 -18.61 20.43
N ASP A 290 7.71 -18.13 20.81
CA ASP A 290 7.95 -16.88 21.54
C ASP A 290 8.64 -15.76 20.73
N ALA A 291 8.76 -15.92 19.41
CA ALA A 291 9.55 -15.06 18.51
C ALA A 291 9.54 -13.57 18.93
N THR A 292 10.69 -13.13 19.41
CA THR A 292 10.91 -11.72 19.81
C THR A 292 10.85 -10.80 18.58
N MET A 293 10.53 -9.51 18.78
CA MET A 293 10.48 -8.46 17.74
C MET A 293 11.65 -8.46 16.69
N PRO A 294 12.89 -8.85 17.04
CA PRO A 294 14.00 -8.98 16.08
C PRO A 294 13.78 -10.04 14.99
N GLU A 295 13.06 -11.13 15.25
CA GLU A 295 12.90 -12.22 14.29
C GLU A 295 11.79 -11.95 13.27
N SER A 296 10.70 -11.31 13.69
CA SER A 296 9.55 -10.99 12.82
C SER A 296 9.85 -9.87 11.82
N THR A 297 10.86 -9.04 12.07
CA THR A 297 11.28 -7.94 11.19
C THR A 297 12.54 -8.25 10.38
N SER A 298 13.13 -9.44 10.54
CA SER A 298 14.35 -9.84 9.83
C SER A 298 14.22 -9.78 8.30
N VAL A 299 15.34 -9.50 7.63
CA VAL A 299 15.42 -9.33 6.18
C VAL A 299 16.56 -10.11 5.54
N HIS A 300 16.31 -10.61 4.34
CA HIS A 300 17.19 -11.40 3.50
C HIS A 300 16.98 -11.07 2.02
N PRO A 301 17.18 -9.81 1.59
CA PRO A 301 16.93 -9.42 0.21
C PRO A 301 17.81 -10.22 -0.76
N ASN A 302 17.18 -10.95 -1.69
CA ASN A 302 17.87 -11.71 -2.72
C ASN A 302 17.12 -11.61 -4.06
N PRO A 303 17.65 -10.89 -5.07
CA PRO A 303 17.01 -10.74 -6.39
C PRO A 303 16.78 -12.07 -7.11
N LEU A 304 17.58 -13.09 -6.76
CA LEU A 304 17.51 -14.44 -7.33
C LEU A 304 16.67 -15.40 -6.47
N GLY A 305 16.03 -14.90 -5.40
CA GLY A 305 15.20 -15.67 -4.49
C GLY A 305 14.00 -16.35 -5.17
N LEU A 306 13.25 -17.12 -4.38
CA LEU A 306 12.16 -17.95 -4.89
C LEU A 306 11.02 -17.09 -5.46
N LEU A 307 10.75 -17.28 -6.76
CA LEU A 307 9.58 -16.70 -7.42
C LEU A 307 8.37 -17.61 -7.22
N GLU A 308 7.40 -17.14 -6.43
CA GLU A 308 6.20 -17.90 -6.12
C GLU A 308 5.24 -17.97 -7.30
N ASN A 309 4.54 -19.09 -7.45
CA ASN A 309 3.53 -19.24 -8.50
C ASN A 309 2.13 -18.88 -7.96
N SER A 310 1.67 -17.66 -8.26
CA SER A 310 0.35 -17.20 -7.84
C SER A 310 -0.82 -17.81 -8.62
N ARG A 311 -0.58 -18.40 -9.79
CA ARG A 311 -1.61 -18.99 -10.65
C ARG A 311 -1.82 -20.46 -10.34
N THR A 312 -2.48 -20.72 -9.22
CA THR A 312 -2.92 -22.06 -8.80
C THR A 312 -4.40 -22.30 -9.08
N GLY A 313 -4.83 -23.57 -9.06
CA GLY A 313 -6.24 -23.95 -9.22
C GLY A 313 -6.91 -23.35 -10.47
N PHE A 314 -8.07 -22.72 -10.29
CA PHE A 314 -8.87 -22.12 -11.36
C PHE A 314 -8.12 -21.03 -12.15
N TYR A 315 -7.17 -20.30 -11.54
CA TYR A 315 -6.39 -19.27 -12.25
C TYR A 315 -5.45 -19.84 -13.31
N ARG A 316 -5.17 -21.15 -13.31
CA ARG A 316 -4.45 -21.83 -14.39
C ARG A 316 -5.28 -21.92 -15.68
N LEU A 317 -6.61 -21.93 -15.56
CA LEU A 317 -7.54 -22.12 -16.67
C LEU A 317 -7.93 -20.80 -17.36
N ILE A 318 -7.69 -19.67 -16.71
CA ILE A 318 -7.99 -18.34 -17.25
C ILE A 318 -6.73 -17.77 -17.94
N ALA A 319 -6.89 -17.00 -19.01
CA ALA A 319 -5.78 -16.32 -19.67
C ALA A 319 -4.96 -15.43 -18.70
N PRO A 320 -3.62 -15.45 -18.78
CA PRO A 320 -2.79 -14.56 -17.98
C PRO A 320 -3.07 -13.09 -18.29
N PHE A 321 -3.20 -12.28 -17.25
CA PHE A 321 -3.07 -10.84 -17.37
C PHE A 321 -1.58 -10.46 -17.39
N ARG A 322 -1.17 -9.59 -18.31
CA ARG A 322 0.20 -9.06 -18.37
C ARG A 322 0.16 -7.61 -17.93
N ARG A 323 0.94 -7.27 -16.90
CA ARG A 323 0.92 -5.94 -16.29
C ARG A 323 1.57 -4.87 -17.19
N PRO A 324 0.99 -3.66 -17.26
CA PRO A 324 1.44 -2.62 -18.19
C PRO A 324 2.63 -1.84 -17.61
N ILE A 325 3.85 -2.34 -17.78
CA ILE A 325 5.08 -1.69 -17.29
C ILE A 325 5.43 -0.50 -18.19
N GLY A 326 5.48 0.71 -17.63
CA GLY A 326 5.94 1.93 -18.30
C GLY A 326 4.98 2.48 -19.36
N LEU A 327 3.71 2.10 -19.32
CA LEU A 327 2.71 2.49 -20.32
C LEU A 327 1.73 3.56 -19.83
N ASN A 328 1.64 3.78 -18.52
CA ASN A 328 0.61 4.64 -17.93
C ASN A 328 1.17 6.02 -17.59
N ASP A 329 2.29 6.08 -16.89
CA ASP A 329 2.99 7.31 -16.54
C ASP A 329 4.51 7.10 -16.69
N PRO A 330 5.04 7.09 -17.93
CA PRO A 330 6.43 6.74 -18.22
C PRO A 330 7.46 7.61 -17.48
N ARG A 331 7.06 8.80 -17.00
CA ARG A 331 7.92 9.71 -16.24
C ARG A 331 8.20 9.22 -14.83
N HIS A 332 7.27 8.48 -14.23
CA HIS A 332 7.32 8.05 -12.83
C HIS A 332 7.36 6.52 -12.67
N GLU A 333 7.40 5.78 -13.78
CA GLU A 333 7.49 4.33 -13.78
C GLU A 333 8.92 3.86 -14.06
N TYR A 334 9.42 2.97 -13.20
CA TYR A 334 10.79 2.46 -13.24
C TYR A 334 10.80 0.93 -13.09
N ALA A 335 11.73 0.24 -13.76
CA ALA A 335 12.09 -1.13 -13.37
C ALA A 335 13.10 -1.07 -12.21
N SER A 336 13.00 -1.93 -11.19
CA SER A 336 14.05 -2.00 -10.17
C SER A 336 15.35 -2.55 -10.76
N SER A 337 16.49 -2.07 -10.29
CA SER A 337 17.81 -2.64 -10.64
C SER A 337 17.86 -4.15 -10.36
N THR A 338 17.24 -4.59 -9.28
CA THR A 338 17.12 -6.00 -8.89
C THR A 338 16.26 -6.83 -9.86
N ALA A 339 15.25 -6.24 -10.51
CA ALA A 339 14.47 -6.93 -11.53
C ALA A 339 15.26 -7.08 -12.84
N VAL A 340 16.08 -6.09 -13.17
CA VAL A 340 17.04 -6.16 -14.28
C VAL A 340 18.10 -7.22 -13.99
N GLU A 341 18.67 -7.22 -12.79
CA GLU A 341 19.62 -8.24 -12.36
C GLU A 341 19.06 -9.66 -12.49
N ARG A 342 17.82 -9.88 -12.03
CA ARG A 342 17.15 -11.18 -12.20
C ARG A 342 16.96 -11.54 -13.67
N HIS A 343 16.58 -10.59 -14.52
CA HIS A 343 16.45 -10.79 -15.97
C HIS A 343 17.76 -11.23 -16.62
N ASP A 344 18.87 -10.64 -16.18
CA ASP A 344 20.19 -10.92 -16.75
C ASP A 344 20.79 -12.24 -16.24
N GLN A 345 20.53 -12.60 -14.97
CA GLN A 345 21.19 -13.74 -14.32
C GLN A 345 20.38 -15.03 -14.27
N VAL A 346 19.04 -14.96 -14.22
CA VAL A 346 18.19 -16.16 -14.13
C VAL A 346 17.83 -16.65 -15.54
N PRO A 347 18.25 -17.85 -15.96
CA PRO A 347 17.85 -18.42 -17.23
C PRO A 347 16.31 -18.46 -17.35
N ASP A 348 15.80 -18.16 -18.53
CA ASP A 348 14.36 -18.15 -18.87
C ASP A 348 13.48 -17.13 -18.13
N TYR A 349 14.02 -16.28 -17.25
CA TYR A 349 13.27 -15.17 -16.67
C TYR A 349 13.15 -14.01 -17.66
N ALA A 350 12.17 -14.10 -18.55
CA ALA A 350 11.88 -13.07 -19.57
C ALA A 350 10.41 -12.63 -19.59
N PRO A 351 9.89 -11.97 -18.53
CA PRO A 351 8.53 -11.44 -18.53
C PRO A 351 8.31 -10.50 -19.74
N PRO A 352 7.36 -10.77 -20.65
CA PRO A 352 7.31 -10.07 -21.94
C PRO A 352 7.19 -8.55 -21.84
N ARG A 353 6.52 -8.04 -20.80
CA ARG A 353 6.34 -6.60 -20.56
C ARG A 353 7.59 -5.95 -19.98
N LEU A 354 8.37 -6.66 -19.18
CA LEU A 354 9.67 -6.20 -18.69
C LEU A 354 10.66 -6.13 -19.87
N VAL A 355 10.74 -7.20 -20.67
CA VAL A 355 11.61 -7.23 -21.86
C VAL A 355 11.25 -6.11 -22.84
N ALA A 356 9.96 -5.87 -23.08
CA ALA A 356 9.52 -4.78 -23.95
C ALA A 356 9.90 -3.40 -23.39
N TYR A 357 9.77 -3.20 -22.07
CA TYR A 357 10.16 -1.97 -21.40
C TYR A 357 11.67 -1.74 -21.53
N LEU A 358 12.51 -2.73 -21.18
CA LEU A 358 13.98 -2.63 -21.24
C LEU A 358 14.54 -2.43 -22.65
N ARG A 359 13.82 -2.85 -23.71
CA ARG A 359 14.20 -2.57 -25.10
C ARG A 359 13.90 -1.13 -25.54
N GLY A 360 13.00 -0.45 -24.83
CA GLY A 360 12.61 0.92 -25.12
C GLY A 360 13.47 1.95 -24.39
N ASN A 361 13.06 3.22 -24.45
CA ASN A 361 13.57 4.25 -23.57
C ASN A 361 13.00 4.01 -22.16
N HIS A 362 13.79 3.40 -21.30
CA HIS A 362 13.38 2.94 -19.98
C HIS A 362 14.14 3.65 -18.87
N GLN A 363 13.58 3.57 -17.67
CA GLN A 363 14.21 4.07 -16.46
C GLN A 363 14.42 2.90 -15.50
N VAL A 364 15.62 2.81 -14.94
CA VAL A 364 15.94 1.82 -13.91
C VAL A 364 16.12 2.56 -12.60
N MET A 365 15.41 2.12 -11.56
CA MET A 365 15.55 2.63 -10.21
C MET A 365 16.66 1.83 -9.49
N PRO A 366 17.74 2.47 -9.03
CA PRO A 366 18.68 1.84 -8.12
C PRO A 366 17.96 1.43 -6.84
N VAL A 367 18.07 0.16 -6.48
CA VAL A 367 17.59 -0.41 -5.23
C VAL A 367 18.80 -1.03 -4.54
N ASP A 368 19.27 -0.32 -3.52
CA ASP A 368 20.40 -0.72 -2.66
C ASP A 368 19.93 -1.58 -1.47
#